data_AF-A0A2W4M558-F1
#
_entry.id   AF-A0A2W4M558-F1
#
_cell.length_a   1.000
_cell.length_b   1.000
_cell.length_c   1.000
_cell.angle_alpha   90.00
_cell.angle_beta   90.00
_cell.angle_gamma   90.00
#
_symmetry.space_group_name_H-M   'P 1'
#
loop_
_entity.id
_entity.type
_entity.pdbx_description
1 polymer ?
#
loop_
_entity_poly.entity_id
_entity_poly.type
_entity_poly.pdbx_seq_one_letter_code
_entity_poly.pdbx_strand_id
1 'polypeptide(L)' 'MLDSAGVAPPLAGAPAGVEVVQRRGAEETFTFLLNHTAQEQQVALPAAMRDLLGGQVHQRAISLPPLGVAILVPAGAPEA' A
#
# COMPACT_ATOMS: atom_id res chain seq x y z
N MET A 1 1.99 -23.74 -6.85
CA MET A 1 2.82 -23.26 -7.98
C MET A 1 3.50 -21.92 -7.65
N LEU A 2 2.79 -20.90 -7.14
CA LEU A 2 3.41 -19.64 -6.70
C LEU A 2 4.24 -19.79 -5.42
N ASP A 3 3.70 -20.46 -4.40
CA ASP A 3 4.42 -20.71 -3.13
C ASP A 3 5.73 -21.47 -3.34
N SER A 4 5.71 -22.50 -4.18
CA SER A 4 6.90 -23.30 -4.52
C SER A 4 7.98 -22.48 -5.25
N ALA A 5 7.61 -21.35 -5.86
CA ALA A 5 8.51 -20.41 -6.52
C ALA A 5 8.91 -19.22 -5.63
N GLY A 6 8.40 -19.15 -4.38
CA GLY A 6 8.67 -18.04 -3.46
C GLY A 6 8.06 -16.70 -3.90
N VAL A 7 7.04 -16.70 -4.77
CA VAL A 7 6.39 -15.48 -5.25
C VAL A 7 5.22 -15.14 -4.33
N ALA A 8 5.27 -13.95 -3.73
CA ALA A 8 4.25 -13.42 -2.85
C ALA A 8 3.65 -12.11 -3.40
N PRO A 9 2.40 -11.77 -3.03
CA PRO A 9 1.83 -10.48 -3.38
C PRO A 9 2.63 -9.33 -2.74
N PRO A 10 2.72 -8.16 -3.40
CA PRO A 10 3.43 -7.00 -2.85
C PRO A 10 2.81 -6.47 -1.54
N LEU A 11 1.50 -6.69 -1.37
CA LEU A 11 0.77 -6.39 -0.15
C LEU A 11 -0.27 -7.50 0.08
N ALA A 12 -0.22 -8.14 1.25
CA ALA A 12 -1.16 -9.19 1.59
C ALA A 12 -2.55 -8.62 1.90
N GLY A 13 -3.60 -9.32 1.46
CA GLY A 13 -4.98 -8.99 1.83
C GLY A 13 -5.55 -7.72 1.20
N ALA A 14 -4.97 -7.23 0.10
CA ALA A 14 -5.56 -6.14 -0.67
C ALA A 14 -6.98 -6.55 -1.17
N PRO A 15 -8.00 -5.69 -1.01
CA PRO A 15 -9.35 -5.98 -1.49
C PRO A 15 -9.41 -6.20 -3.00
N ALA A 16 -10.38 -6.99 -3.44
CA ALA A 16 -10.66 -7.14 -4.87
C ALA A 16 -11.01 -5.77 -5.50
N GLY A 17 -10.41 -5.49 -6.66
CA GLY A 17 -10.55 -4.19 -7.33
C GLY A 17 -9.56 -3.13 -6.86
N VAL A 18 -8.73 -3.41 -5.85
CA VAL A 18 -7.56 -2.59 -5.51
C VAL A 18 -6.32 -3.20 -6.17
N GLU A 19 -5.71 -2.45 -7.07
CA GLU A 19 -4.42 -2.81 -7.66
C GLU A 19 -3.28 -2.38 -6.73
N VAL A 20 -2.29 -3.25 -6.57
CA VAL A 20 -1.08 -2.99 -5.78
C VAL A 20 0.15 -3.18 -6.66
N VAL A 21 0.96 -2.14 -6.80
CA VAL A 21 2.23 -2.17 -7.54
C VAL A 21 3.35 -1.67 -6.65
N GLN A 22 4.51 -2.33 -6.68
CA GLN A 22 5.72 -1.85 -6.02
C GLN A 22 6.78 -1.45 -7.02
N ARG A 23 7.36 -0.25 -6.82
CA ARG A 23 8.56 0.21 -7.51
C ARG A 23 9.68 0.35 -6.50
N ARG A 24 10.80 -0.32 -6.74
CA ARG A 24 11.98 -0.26 -5.87
C ARG A 24 12.96 0.77 -6.41
N GLY A 25 13.25 1.79 -5.60
CA GLY A 25 14.37 2.71 -5.82
C GLY A 25 15.62 2.25 -5.07
N ALA A 26 16.68 3.07 -5.11
CA ALA A 26 17.90 2.78 -4.38
C ALA A 26 17.72 2.90 -2.85
N GLU A 27 16.88 3.85 -2.41
CA GLU A 27 16.71 4.20 -1.00
C GLU A 27 15.42 3.64 -0.40
N GLU A 28 14.34 3.57 -1.18
CA GLU A 28 13.04 3.13 -0.69
C GLU A 28 12.20 2.38 -1.73
N THR A 29 11.21 1.64 -1.24
CA THR A 29 10.19 0.99 -2.06
C THR A 29 8.89 1.80 -2.00
N PHE A 30 8.42 2.21 -3.17
CA PHE A 30 7.15 2.89 -3.35
C PHE A 30 6.04 1.85 -3.61
N THR A 31 5.00 1.86 -2.78
CA THR A 31 3.80 1.03 -2.95
C THR A 31 2.65 1.88 -3.47
N PHE A 32 2.22 1.61 -4.69
CA PHE A 32 1.09 2.27 -5.32
C PHE A 32 -0.17 1.45 -5.03
N LEU A 33 -1.21 2.12 -4.54
CA LEU A 33 -2.54 1.54 -4.37
C LEU A 33 -3.51 2.30 -5.27
N LEU A 34 -4.20 1.58 -6.16
CA LEU A 34 -5.21 2.16 -7.05
C LEU A 34 -6.54 1.43 -6.81
N ASN A 35 -7.54 2.15 -6.34
CA ASN A 35 -8.89 1.63 -6.19
C ASN A 35 -9.64 1.77 -7.52
N HIS A 36 -9.81 0.68 -8.26
CA HIS A 36 -10.57 0.68 -9.53
C HIS A 36 -12.09 0.56 -9.33
N THR A 37 -12.57 0.57 -8.08
CA THR A 37 -13.98 0.41 -7.76
C THR A 37 -14.68 1.76 -7.56
N ALA A 38 -16.00 1.77 -7.70
CA ALA A 38 -16.85 2.93 -7.39
C ALA A 38 -17.20 3.04 -5.89
N GLN A 39 -16.54 2.27 -5.03
CA GLN A 39 -16.79 2.22 -3.59
C GLN A 39 -15.50 2.54 -2.83
N GLU A 40 -15.63 3.01 -1.59
CA GLU A 40 -14.47 3.10 -0.69
C GLU A 40 -13.92 1.69 -0.42
N GLN A 41 -12.60 1.56 -0.40
CA GLN A 41 -11.91 0.32 -0.07
C GLN A 41 -10.93 0.53 1.08
N GLN A 42 -10.98 -0.36 2.06
CA GLN A 42 -10.03 -0.36 3.17
C GLN A 42 -8.89 -1.34 2.88
N VAL A 43 -7.65 -0.84 2.88
CA VAL A 43 -6.45 -1.64 2.63
C VAL A 43 -5.63 -1.75 3.90
N ALA A 44 -5.39 -2.97 4.38
CA ALA A 44 -4.52 -3.20 5.53
C ALA A 44 -3.04 -2.95 5.18
N LEU A 45 -2.31 -2.33 6.10
CA LEU A 45 -0.90 -2.01 5.95
C LEU A 45 -0.07 -2.86 6.92
N PRO A 46 1.09 -3.39 6.49
CA PRO A 46 1.93 -4.26 7.33
C PRO A 46 2.65 -3.49 8.44
N ALA A 47 2.79 -2.18 8.29
CA ALA A 47 3.40 -1.25 9.23
C ALA A 47 2.87 0.16 8.96
N ALA A 48 3.33 1.12 9.76
CA ALA A 48 3.10 2.54 9.50
C ALA A 48 3.69 2.93 8.14
N MET A 49 2.88 3.57 7.29
CA MET A 49 3.33 4.05 5.98
C MET A 49 2.94 5.51 5.78
N ARG A 50 3.85 6.29 5.20
CA ARG A 50 3.60 7.67 4.80
C ARG A 50 3.00 7.69 3.40
N ASP A 51 1.84 8.32 3.26
CA ASP A 51 1.24 8.64 1.97
C ASP A 51 1.86 9.92 1.41
N LEU A 52 2.50 9.80 0.25
CA LEU A 52 3.19 10.89 -0.41
C LEU A 52 2.26 11.89 -1.09
N LEU A 53 0.99 11.52 -1.34
CA LEU A 53 0.01 12.43 -1.94
C LEU A 53 -0.68 13.28 -0.88
N GLY A 54 -1.11 12.65 0.22
CA GLY A 54 -1.78 13.34 1.33
C GLY A 54 -0.84 13.86 2.44
N GLY A 55 0.42 13.42 2.48
CA GLY A 55 1.41 13.78 3.51
C GLY A 55 1.20 13.12 4.87
N GLN A 56 0.13 12.35 5.03
CA GLN A 56 -0.30 11.71 6.28
C GLN A 56 0.36 10.33 6.48
N VAL A 57 0.53 9.93 7.75
CA VAL A 57 1.01 8.58 8.11
C VAL A 57 -0.18 7.71 8.51
N HIS A 58 -0.33 6.58 7.83
CA HIS A 58 -1.35 5.56 8.08
C HIS A 58 -0.75 4.40 8.87
N GLN A 59 -1.30 4.10 10.05
CA GLN A 59 -0.65 3.17 11.00
C GLN A 59 -0.90 1.69 10.71
N ARG A 60 -2.13 1.34 10.30
CA ARG A 60 -2.58 -0.06 10.14
C ARG A 60 -3.43 -0.31 8.92
N ALA A 61 -4.08 0.74 8.42
CA ALA A 61 -4.91 0.67 7.23
C ALA A 61 -5.02 2.06 6.62
N ILE A 62 -5.36 2.10 5.34
CA ILE A 62 -5.75 3.29 4.60
C ILE A 62 -7.14 3.06 3.98
N SER A 63 -8.02 4.07 4.07
CA SER A 63 -9.26 4.12 3.30
C SER A 63 -8.98 4.82 1.97
N LEU A 64 -9.18 4.11 0.86
CA LEU A 64 -9.12 4.65 -0.49
C LEU A 64 -10.52 5.02 -0.94
N PRO A 65 -10.81 6.29 -1.26
CA PRO A 65 -12.11 6.67 -1.80
C PRO A 65 -12.37 5.97 -3.16
N PRO A 66 -13.61 6.00 -3.68
CA PRO A 66 -13.90 5.55 -5.05
C PRO A 66 -12.90 6.15 -6.05
N LEU A 67 -12.30 5.32 -6.90
CA LEU A 67 -11.29 5.74 -7.88
C LEU A 67 -10.03 6.42 -7.27
N GLY A 68 -9.84 6.27 -5.96
CA GLY A 68 -8.77 6.87 -5.20
C GLY A 68 -7.42 6.19 -5.39
N VAL A 69 -6.35 6.96 -5.16
CA VAL A 69 -4.96 6.51 -5.30
C VAL A 69 -4.17 6.94 -4.07
N ALA A 70 -3.24 6.08 -3.63
CA ALA A 70 -2.21 6.43 -2.65
C ALA A 70 -0.83 5.95 -3.12
N ILE A 71 0.20 6.70 -2.75
CA ILE A 71 1.60 6.30 -2.96
C ILE A 71 2.25 6.23 -1.59
N LEU A 72 2.55 5.01 -1.15
CA LEU A 72 3.00 4.72 0.20
C LEU A 72 4.49 4.38 0.23
N VAL A 73 5.16 4.90 1.24
CA VAL A 73 6.53 4.50 1.62
C VAL A 73 6.55 4.18 3.12
N PRO A 74 7.50 3.38 3.62
CA PRO A 74 7.61 3.15 5.05
C PRO A 74 7.70 4.48 5.80
N ALA A 75 6.85 4.65 6.82
CA ALA A 75 7.13 5.68 7.80
C ALA A 75 8.35 5.18 8.58
N GLY A 76 9.45 5.94 8.59
CA GLY A 76 10.62 5.58 9.40
C GLY A 76 10.20 5.27 10.84
N ALA A 77 11.01 4.51 11.57
CA ALA A 77 10.73 4.26 12.99
C ALA A 77 10.46 5.60 13.69
N PRO A 78 9.44 5.71 14.55
CA PRO A 78 9.29 6.92 15.36
C PRO A 78 10.60 7.13 16.12
N GLU A 79 11.17 8.34 16.02
CA GLU A 79 12.27 8.72 16.91
C GLU A 79 11.78 8.51 18.36
N ALA A 80 12.51 7.66 19.08
CA ALA A 80 12.22 7.30 20.48
C ALA A 80 12.67 8.42 21.43
#